data_AF-A0AAJ0GC75-F1
#
_entry.id   AF-A0AAJ0GC75-F1
#
_cell.length_a   1.000
_cell.length_b   1.000
_cell.length_c   1.000
_cell.angle_alpha   90.00
_cell.angle_beta   90.00
_cell.angle_gamma   90.00
#
_symmetry.space_group_name_H-M   'P 1'
#
loop_
_entity.id
_entity.type
_entity.pdbx_description
1 polymer ?
#
loop_
_entity_poly.entity_id
_entity_poly.type
_entity_poly.pdbx_seq_one_letter_code
_entity_poly.pdbx_strand_id
1 'polypeptide(L)'
;MAAKEGLVTLIASNGSPIVAPHGGCEPKFCTHPFCIGFSTGDRDQPVIWDIGTSRIMFAQAVLGQRLGARLPEDVAFDSSGKPTTDPCEVLDGALAA
;
A
#
# COMPACT_ATOMS: atom_id res chain seq x y z
N MET A 1 11.80 1.99 -18.45
CA MET A 1 13.19 2.49 -18.56
C MET A 1 14.16 1.32 -18.48
N ALA A 2 14.48 0.71 -17.33
CA ALA A 2 15.46 -0.40 -17.28
C ALA A 2 14.95 -1.76 -17.84
N ALA A 3 13.71 -2.17 -17.54
CA ALA A 3 13.17 -3.44 -18.05
C ALA A 3 13.09 -3.50 -19.59
N LYS A 4 12.84 -2.37 -20.26
CA LYS A 4 12.84 -2.27 -21.74
C LYS A 4 14.22 -2.48 -22.36
N GLU A 5 15.28 -2.22 -21.61
CA GLU A 5 16.66 -2.42 -22.04
C GLU A 5 17.15 -3.86 -21.84
N GLY A 6 16.24 -4.79 -21.52
CA GLY A 6 16.61 -6.20 -21.29
C GLY A 6 17.16 -6.48 -19.89
N LEU A 7 16.98 -5.56 -18.93
CA LEU A 7 17.45 -5.72 -17.56
C LEU A 7 16.33 -6.24 -16.63
N VAL A 8 16.74 -6.86 -15.53
CA VAL A 8 15.87 -7.17 -14.39
C VAL A 8 16.04 -6.08 -13.34
N THR A 9 14.93 -5.59 -12.80
CA THR A 9 14.90 -4.54 -11.77
C THR A 9 14.16 -5.00 -10.53
N LEU A 10 14.70 -4.63 -9.37
CA LEU A 10 14.04 -4.68 -8.08
C LEU A 10 14.19 -3.30 -7.44
N ILE A 11 13.07 -2.67 -7.10
CA ILE A 11 13.03 -1.32 -6.50
C ILE A 11 12.16 -1.41 -5.25
N ALA A 12 12.60 -0.79 -4.16
CA ALA A 12 11.83 -0.70 -2.92
C ALA A 12 11.92 0.72 -2.35
N SER A 13 10.90 1.13 -1.62
CA SER A 13 10.87 2.43 -0.93
C SER A 13 10.30 2.30 0.48
N ASN A 14 10.66 3.26 1.33
CA ASN A 14 10.05 3.46 2.64
C ASN A 14 9.44 4.87 2.75
N GLY A 15 8.85 5.18 3.90
CA GLY A 15 8.19 6.46 4.17
C GLY A 15 7.70 6.56 5.62
N SER A 16 6.77 7.48 5.87
CA SER A 16 6.20 7.71 7.20
C SER A 16 5.43 6.48 7.73
N PRO A 17 5.43 6.26 9.06
CA PRO A 17 4.70 5.16 9.67
C PRO A 17 3.19 5.42 9.63
N ILE A 18 2.46 4.57 8.90
CA ILE A 18 1.00 4.62 8.73
C ILE A 18 0.34 3.23 8.71
N VAL A 19 1.14 2.16 8.75
CA VAL A 19 0.71 0.76 8.73
C VAL A 19 1.05 0.11 10.07
N ALA A 20 0.08 -0.57 10.66
CA ALA A 20 0.25 -1.38 11.84
C ALA A 20 0.88 -2.74 11.49
N PRO A 21 1.89 -3.20 12.26
CA PRO A 21 2.48 -4.52 12.06
C PRO A 21 1.46 -5.63 12.36
N HIS A 22 1.67 -6.81 11.79
CA HIS A 22 0.85 -7.97 12.10
C HIS A 22 0.78 -8.22 13.61
N GLY A 23 -0.44 -8.40 14.14
CA GLY A 23 -0.69 -8.59 15.57
C GLY A 23 -0.71 -7.30 16.40
N GLY A 24 -0.57 -6.12 15.78
CA GLY A 24 -0.69 -4.82 16.41
C GLY A 24 -1.68 -3.89 15.71
N CYS A 25 -1.94 -2.74 16.31
CA CYS A 25 -2.82 -1.69 15.79
C CYS A 25 -2.17 -0.30 15.76
N GLU A 26 -0.97 -0.14 16.32
CA GLU A 26 -0.22 1.11 16.25
C GLU A 26 0.57 1.22 14.93
N PRO A 27 0.58 2.37 14.26
CA PRO A 27 1.33 2.54 13.02
C PRO A 27 2.84 2.54 13.31
N LYS A 28 3.56 1.57 12.74
CA LYS A 28 5.04 1.45 12.85
C LYS A 28 5.74 1.34 11.50
N PHE A 29 5.02 0.92 10.46
CA PHE A 29 5.52 0.69 9.12
C PHE A 29 4.92 1.67 8.12
N CYS A 30 5.55 1.88 6.97
CA CYS A 30 4.86 2.46 5.82
C CYS A 30 4.25 1.34 4.95
N THR A 31 3.63 1.69 3.81
CA THR A 31 3.13 0.71 2.84
C THR A 31 4.23 -0.08 2.12
N HIS A 32 5.50 0.21 2.42
CA HIS A 32 6.74 -0.40 1.89
C HIS A 32 6.62 -0.95 0.47
N PRO A 33 6.30 -0.09 -0.52
CA PRO A 33 6.08 -0.59 -1.87
C PRO A 33 7.37 -1.15 -2.44
N PHE A 34 7.21 -2.21 -3.24
CA PHE A 34 8.29 -2.71 -4.07
C PHE A 34 7.78 -3.02 -5.47
N CYS A 35 8.69 -2.88 -6.43
CA CYS A 35 8.45 -3.11 -7.83
C CYS A 35 9.47 -4.10 -8.38
N ILE A 36 9.00 -5.11 -9.11
CA ILE A 36 9.82 -6.01 -9.92
C ILE A 36 9.51 -5.73 -11.39
N GLY A 37 10.56 -5.63 -12.21
CA GLY A 37 10.43 -5.40 -13.64
C GLY A 37 11.41 -6.26 -14.42
N PHE A 38 10.96 -6.83 -15.54
CA PHE A 38 11.83 -7.60 -16.43
C PHE A 38 11.29 -7.59 -17.87
N SER A 39 12.20 -7.71 -18.84
CA SER A 39 11.84 -7.79 -20.25
C SER A 39 11.13 -9.10 -20.57
N THR A 40 10.22 -9.08 -21.54
CA THR A 40 9.75 -10.30 -22.22
C THR A 40 10.52 -10.48 -23.54
N GLY A 41 10.10 -11.45 -24.36
CA GLY A 41 10.61 -11.58 -25.73
C GLY A 41 10.32 -10.36 -26.61
N ASP A 42 9.28 -9.60 -26.28
CA ASP A 42 9.00 -8.27 -26.84
C ASP A 42 9.49 -7.19 -25.85
N ARG A 43 10.53 -6.45 -26.24
CA ARG A 43 11.12 -5.40 -25.39
C ARG A 43 10.18 -4.22 -25.13
N ASP A 44 9.17 -4.03 -25.97
CA ASP A 44 8.17 -2.98 -25.77
C ASP A 44 7.08 -3.36 -24.77
N GLN A 45 7.02 -4.64 -24.39
CA GLN A 45 6.07 -5.19 -23.43
C GLN A 45 6.79 -5.87 -22.25
N PRO A 46 7.45 -5.08 -21.37
CA PRO A 46 8.02 -5.63 -20.15
C PRO A 46 6.92 -6.03 -19.17
N VAL A 47 7.20 -7.01 -18.32
CA VAL A 47 6.37 -7.28 -17.14
C VAL A 47 6.79 -6.33 -16.03
N ILE A 48 5.81 -5.64 -15.43
CA ILE A 48 5.99 -4.76 -14.28
C ILE A 48 5.01 -5.20 -13.20
N TRP A 49 5.53 -5.54 -12.03
CA TRP A 49 4.75 -5.87 -10.84
C TRP A 49 5.08 -4.86 -9.75
N ASP A 50 4.16 -3.95 -9.47
CA ASP A 50 4.30 -2.84 -8.52
C ASP A 50 3.19 -2.92 -7.48
N ILE A 51 3.56 -3.14 -6.22
CA ILE A 51 2.62 -3.35 -5.13
C ILE A 51 3.05 -2.65 -3.85
N GLY A 52 2.06 -2.27 -3.03
CA GLY A 52 2.27 -2.03 -1.60
C GLY A 52 2.23 -3.33 -0.80
N THR A 53 2.80 -3.33 0.39
CA THR A 53 2.80 -4.47 1.32
C THR A 53 1.73 -4.37 2.41
N SER A 54 0.87 -3.34 2.37
CA SER A 54 -0.29 -3.21 3.25
C SER A 54 -1.55 -3.73 2.56
N ARG A 55 -2.58 -4.06 3.33
CA ARG A 55 -3.87 -4.55 2.80
C ARG A 55 -4.58 -3.55 1.88
N ILE A 56 -4.35 -2.27 2.12
CA ILE A 56 -4.87 -1.17 1.31
C ILE A 56 -3.82 -0.06 1.23
N MET A 57 -3.89 0.76 0.18
CA MET A 57 -3.03 1.92 0.00
C MET A 57 -3.61 3.13 0.71
N PHE A 58 -2.74 3.99 1.26
CA PHE A 58 -3.15 5.26 1.88
C PHE A 58 -4.01 6.12 0.96
N ALA A 59 -3.68 6.18 -0.33
CA ALA A 59 -4.45 6.91 -1.32
C ALA A 59 -5.90 6.40 -1.46
N GLN A 60 -6.15 5.11 -1.23
CA GLN A 60 -7.51 4.54 -1.24
C GLN A 60 -8.30 4.96 0.01
N ALA A 61 -7.65 5.08 1.17
CA ALA A 61 -8.28 5.65 2.37
C ALA A 61 -8.66 7.13 2.15
N VAL A 62 -7.75 7.93 1.61
CA VAL A 62 -8.01 9.34 1.24
C VAL A 62 -9.13 9.45 0.20
N LEU A 63 -9.17 8.54 -0.79
CA LEU A 63 -10.24 8.49 -1.78
C LEU A 63 -11.59 8.16 -1.12
N GLY A 64 -11.63 7.17 -0.23
CA GLY A 64 -12.81 6.83 0.55
C GLY A 64 -13.35 8.04 1.32
N GLN A 65 -12.48 8.79 1.99
CA GLN A 65 -12.85 10.02 2.70
C GLN A 65 -13.48 11.04 1.75
N ARG A 66 -12.84 11.31 0.60
CA ARG A 66 -13.34 12.30 -0.37
C ARG A 66 -14.68 11.91 -0.99
N LEU A 67 -14.92 10.62 -1.17
CA LEU A 67 -16.15 10.09 -1.75
C LEU A 67 -17.24 9.81 -0.70
N GLY A 68 -16.93 9.92 0.60
CA GLY A 68 -17.82 9.46 1.67
C GLY A 68 -18.09 7.96 1.62
N ALA A 69 -17.18 7.18 1.03
CA ALA A 69 -17.31 5.75 0.82
C ALA A 69 -16.56 4.96 1.91
N ARG A 70 -17.22 3.95 2.46
CA ARG A 70 -16.63 3.03 3.44
C ARG A 70 -15.52 2.20 2.79
N LEU A 71 -14.49 1.88 3.57
CA LEU A 71 -13.43 0.96 3.18
C LEU A 71 -13.88 -0.49 3.39
N PRO A 72 -13.24 -1.47 2.72
CA PRO A 72 -13.48 -2.88 3.01
C PRO A 72 -13.20 -3.22 4.49
N GLU A 73 -13.82 -4.27 4.99
CA GLU A 73 -13.55 -4.78 6.33
C GLU A 73 -12.10 -5.28 6.46
N ASP A 74 -11.57 -5.30 7.68
CA ASP A 74 -10.24 -5.83 8.03
C ASP A 74 -9.04 -5.16 7.33
N VAL A 75 -9.18 -3.92 6.87
CA VAL A 75 -8.07 -3.19 6.21
C VAL A 75 -7.41 -2.12 7.07
N ALA A 76 -8.00 -1.74 8.21
CA ALA A 76 -7.53 -0.62 9.01
C ALA A 76 -8.08 -0.59 10.45
N PHE A 77 -7.49 0.27 11.26
CA PHE A 77 -7.82 0.54 12.65
C PHE A 77 -8.01 2.04 12.88
N ASP A 78 -8.87 2.39 13.84
CA ASP A 78 -9.02 3.76 14.34
C ASP A 78 -7.89 4.13 15.32
N SER A 79 -7.90 5.38 15.82
CA SER A 79 -6.90 5.88 16.79
C SER A 79 -6.91 5.15 18.14
N SER A 80 -7.96 4.38 18.45
CA SER A 80 -8.06 3.54 19.65
C SER A 80 -7.61 2.09 19.40
N GLY A 81 -7.24 1.77 18.17
CA GLY A 81 -6.81 0.44 17.74
C GLY A 81 -7.95 -0.52 17.44
N LYS A 82 -9.19 -0.04 17.29
CA LYS A 82 -10.34 -0.88 16.90
C LYS A 82 -10.44 -0.97 15.38
N PRO A 83 -10.82 -2.14 14.82
CA PRO A 83 -11.10 -2.25 13.39
C PRO A 83 -12.17 -1.25 12.96
N THR A 84 -11.94 -0.57 11.84
CA THR A 84 -12.90 0.39 11.29
C THR A 84 -12.92 0.36 9.77
N THR A 85 -14.07 0.72 9.21
CA THR A 85 -14.28 0.95 7.78
C THR A 85 -14.49 2.43 7.46
N ASP A 86 -14.44 3.31 8.47
CA ASP A 86 -14.54 4.75 8.29
C ASP A 86 -13.22 5.34 7.78
N PRO A 87 -13.15 5.87 6.55
CA PRO A 87 -11.91 6.44 6.05
C PRO A 87 -11.43 7.65 6.87
N CYS A 88 -12.30 8.39 7.56
CA CYS A 88 -11.88 9.48 8.43
C CYS A 88 -11.15 8.96 9.67
N GLU A 89 -11.70 7.92 10.32
CA GLU A 89 -11.08 7.31 11.51
C GLU A 89 -9.75 6.62 11.16
N VAL A 90 -9.65 6.03 9.97
CA VAL A 90 -8.41 5.40 9.49
C VAL A 90 -7.27 6.40 9.30
N LEU A 91 -7.56 7.61 8.82
CA LEU A 91 -6.53 8.62 8.57
C LEU A 91 -5.90 9.16 9.86
N ASP A 92 -6.63 9.10 10.97
CA ASP A 92 -6.13 9.40 12.32
C ASP A 92 -5.64 8.14 13.07
N GLY A 93 -5.78 6.97 12.46
CA GLY A 93 -5.45 5.65 13.01
C GLY A 93 -4.30 4.97 12.25
N ALA A 94 -4.54 3.74 11.79
CA ALA A 94 -3.52 2.95 11.07
C ALA A 94 -4.12 2.02 10.02
N LEU A 95 -3.39 1.79 8.93
CA LEU A 95 -3.69 0.73 7.96
C LEU A 95 -3.23 -0.63 8.49
N ALA A 96 -3.88 -1.72 8.11
CA ALA A 96 -3.42 -3.06 8.44
C ALA A 96 -2.34 -3.53 7.43
N ALA A 97 -1.33 -4.26 7.94
CA ALA A 97 -0.39 -5.02 7.13
C ALA A 97 -1.07 -6.19 6.41
#